data_AF-X1I047-F1
#
_entry.id   AF-X1I047-F1
#
_cell.length_a   1.000
_cell.length_b   1.000
_cell.length_c   1.000
_cell.angle_alpha   90.00
_cell.angle_beta   90.00
_cell.angle_gamma   90.00
#
_symmetry.space_group_name_H-M   'P 1'
#
loop_
_entity.id
_entity.type
_entity.pdbx_description
1 polymer ?
#
loop_
_entity_poly.entity_id
_entity_poly.type
_entity_poly.pdbx_seq_one_letter_code
_entity_poly.pdbx_strand_id
1 'polypeptide(L)'
;MGMPFPHCDFERMNAFVAKEAFKDPLSVSSMVVHPQMQPKKVVMAVEKYGFAGFKPYRFYSSTGDVVECSITDFLPEPLLEVANDKHLLITLHLGKRAGIADSDNIEDLISLTKRYPNVYWILAHCARSFNSYFLEKTIKQLRSLPKIWYDISAVCESGVFEILLRSGPLKRILYGSDSTAGLARGKYIAFGYGWSFLKEDNHSFDLSHCDPRMTIVLYEELRALRRAVHDVGLSNA
;
A
#
# COMPACT_ATOMS: atom_id res chain seq x y z
N MET A 1 -10.30 -6.73 -0.57
CA MET A 1 -9.92 -6.38 0.83
C MET A 1 -10.97 -5.41 1.39
N GLY A 2 -11.15 -5.35 2.71
CA GLY A 2 -12.07 -4.38 3.33
C GLY A 2 -11.50 -2.96 3.33
N MET A 3 -12.35 -1.94 3.32
CA MET A 3 -11.98 -0.53 3.35
C MET A 3 -12.04 0.00 4.79
N PRO A 4 -11.12 0.88 5.24
CA PRO A 4 -11.16 1.37 6.60
C PRO A 4 -12.27 2.40 6.77
N PHE A 5 -13.03 2.28 7.85
CA PHE A 5 -13.99 3.28 8.33
C PHE A 5 -13.69 3.64 9.79
N PRO A 6 -13.93 4.89 10.23
CA PRO A 6 -13.72 5.30 11.62
C PRO A 6 -14.48 4.43 12.63
N HIS A 7 -15.71 4.04 12.29
CA HIS A 7 -16.52 3.09 13.03
C HIS A 7 -16.81 1.90 12.13
N CYS A 8 -16.27 0.74 12.49
CA CYS A 8 -16.37 -0.46 11.67
C CYS A 8 -16.72 -1.67 12.53
N ASP A 9 -17.72 -2.43 12.10
CA ASP A 9 -17.89 -3.81 12.56
C ASP A 9 -16.92 -4.69 11.76
N PHE A 10 -15.73 -4.90 12.32
CA PHE A 10 -14.68 -5.66 11.66
C PHE A 10 -15.07 -7.10 11.38
N GLU A 11 -15.89 -7.72 12.22
CA GLU A 11 -16.33 -9.10 12.01
C GLU A 11 -17.23 -9.19 10.79
N ARG A 12 -18.24 -8.32 10.70
CA ARG A 12 -19.14 -8.27 9.53
C ARG A 12 -18.41 -7.87 8.26
N MET A 13 -17.51 -6.89 8.32
CA MET A 13 -16.73 -6.47 7.16
C MET A 13 -15.84 -7.61 6.65
N ASN A 14 -15.11 -8.29 7.53
CA ASN A 14 -14.24 -9.40 7.14
C ASN A 14 -15.06 -10.59 6.61
N ALA A 15 -16.19 -10.92 7.24
CA ALA A 15 -17.09 -11.96 6.75
C ALA A 15 -17.67 -11.62 5.36
N PHE A 16 -18.05 -10.36 5.14
CA PHE A 16 -18.51 -9.88 3.83
C PHE A 16 -17.43 -10.03 2.77
N VAL A 17 -16.21 -9.53 3.02
CA VAL A 17 -15.09 -9.61 2.07
C VAL A 17 -14.74 -11.06 1.75
N ALA A 18 -14.71 -11.95 2.74
CA ALA A 18 -14.46 -13.37 2.52
C ALA A 18 -15.56 -14.00 1.66
N LYS A 19 -16.83 -13.70 1.95
CA LYS A 19 -17.97 -14.21 1.20
C LYS A 19 -17.96 -13.74 -0.26
N GLU A 20 -17.62 -12.48 -0.52
CA GLU A 20 -17.54 -11.95 -1.88
C GLU A 20 -16.35 -12.54 -2.65
N ALA A 21 -15.18 -12.65 -2.01
CA ALA A 21 -14.01 -13.27 -2.63
C ALA A 21 -14.25 -14.75 -2.99
N PHE A 22 -14.99 -15.49 -2.15
CA PHE A 22 -15.30 -16.90 -2.41
C PHE A 22 -16.12 -17.13 -3.70
N LYS A 23 -16.78 -16.10 -4.24
CA LYS A 23 -17.56 -16.20 -5.49
C LYS A 23 -16.68 -16.27 -6.74
N ASP A 24 -15.39 -15.93 -6.62
CA ASP A 24 -14.45 -15.90 -7.73
C ASP A 24 -13.17 -16.67 -7.34
N PRO A 25 -12.84 -17.79 -8.00
CA PRO A 25 -11.68 -18.61 -7.66
C PRO A 25 -10.33 -17.89 -7.89
N LEU A 26 -10.30 -16.78 -8.62
CA LEU A 26 -9.09 -15.96 -8.81
C LEU A 26 -8.93 -14.91 -7.71
N SER A 27 -9.97 -14.69 -6.90
CA SER A 27 -9.96 -13.72 -5.83
C SER A 27 -9.45 -14.33 -4.52
N VAL A 28 -8.54 -13.61 -3.86
CA VAL A 28 -8.11 -13.89 -2.49
C VAL A 28 -8.50 -12.75 -1.56
N SER A 29 -8.88 -13.09 -0.34
CA SER A 29 -9.28 -12.10 0.65
C SER A 29 -8.17 -11.84 1.67
N SER A 30 -8.04 -10.59 2.09
CA SER A 30 -7.22 -10.21 3.25
C SER A 30 -8.13 -9.68 4.35
N MET A 31 -7.82 -10.09 5.58
CA MET A 31 -8.52 -9.66 6.78
C MET A 31 -8.10 -8.23 7.14
N VAL A 32 -9.05 -7.33 7.31
CA VAL A 32 -8.76 -6.06 7.99
C VAL A 32 -8.57 -6.36 9.48
N VAL A 33 -7.43 -5.95 10.00
CA VAL A 33 -7.09 -6.14 11.41
C VAL A 33 -7.10 -4.81 12.15
N HIS A 34 -7.53 -4.86 13.40
CA HIS A 34 -7.48 -3.75 14.34
C HIS A 34 -6.46 -4.10 15.45
N PRO A 35 -5.61 -3.17 15.92
CA PRO A 35 -4.55 -3.50 16.89
C PRO A 35 -5.06 -4.08 18.22
N GLN A 36 -6.33 -3.84 18.55
CA GLN A 36 -6.96 -4.36 19.77
C GLN A 36 -7.62 -5.74 19.59
N MET A 37 -7.56 -6.34 18.39
CA MET A 37 -8.10 -7.68 18.17
C MET A 37 -7.31 -8.71 18.97
N GLN A 38 -8.04 -9.63 19.61
CA GLN A 38 -7.41 -10.74 20.32
C GLN A 38 -6.80 -11.74 19.32
N PRO A 39 -5.51 -12.09 19.44
CA PRO A 39 -4.84 -13.01 18.50
C PRO A 39 -5.60 -14.32 18.28
N LYS A 40 -6.15 -14.92 19.34
CA LYS A 40 -6.97 -16.15 19.24
C LYS A 40 -8.18 -15.99 18.33
N LYS A 41 -8.86 -14.84 18.39
CA LYS A 41 -10.01 -14.54 17.50
C LYS A 41 -9.56 -14.32 16.06
N VAL A 42 -8.40 -13.70 15.86
CA VAL A 42 -7.80 -13.52 14.53
C VAL A 42 -7.45 -14.87 13.91
N VAL A 43 -6.80 -15.77 14.65
CA VAL A 43 -6.49 -17.14 14.19
C VAL A 43 -7.76 -17.86 13.74
N MET A 44 -8.81 -17.88 14.57
CA MET A 44 -10.08 -18.51 14.22
C MET A 44 -10.70 -17.91 12.96
N ALA A 45 -10.61 -16.59 12.77
CA ALA A 45 -11.14 -15.93 11.57
C ALA A 45 -10.32 -16.28 10.32
N VAL A 46 -8.99 -16.30 10.42
CA VAL A 46 -8.08 -16.72 9.31
C VAL A 46 -8.40 -18.14 8.89
N GLU A 47 -8.52 -19.07 9.82
CA GLU A 47 -8.82 -20.48 9.52
C GLU A 47 -10.22 -20.66 8.95
N LYS A 48 -11.22 -19.98 9.52
CA LYS A 48 -12.61 -20.07 9.08
C LYS A 48 -12.81 -19.55 7.65
N TYR A 49 -12.16 -18.44 7.30
CA TYR A 49 -12.41 -17.72 6.05
C TYR A 49 -11.30 -17.90 5.00
N GLY A 50 -10.18 -18.53 5.35
CA GLY A 50 -9.06 -18.75 4.43
C GLY A 50 -8.38 -17.45 4.00
N PHE A 51 -8.25 -16.47 4.89
CA PHE A 51 -7.61 -15.19 4.55
C PHE A 51 -6.14 -15.41 4.15
N ALA A 52 -5.74 -14.85 3.01
CA ALA A 52 -4.37 -14.93 2.48
C ALA A 52 -3.42 -13.93 3.16
N GLY A 53 -3.96 -12.94 3.86
CA GLY A 53 -3.17 -11.86 4.43
C GLY A 53 -3.93 -10.95 5.38
N PHE A 54 -3.19 -10.03 5.99
CA PHE A 54 -3.71 -8.92 6.75
C PHE A 54 -3.65 -7.62 5.98
N LYS A 55 -4.65 -6.79 6.23
CA LYS A 55 -4.75 -5.41 5.78
C LYS A 55 -4.87 -4.50 7.01
N PRO A 56 -3.75 -4.14 7.65
CA PRO A 56 -3.75 -3.17 8.72
C PRO A 56 -3.85 -1.75 8.14
N TYR A 57 -4.41 -0.81 8.91
CA TYR A 57 -4.54 0.57 8.49
C TYR A 57 -4.05 1.52 9.59
N ARG A 58 -3.19 2.47 9.22
CA ARG A 58 -2.72 3.56 10.11
C ARG A 58 -3.86 4.34 10.77
N PHE A 59 -5.05 4.36 10.16
CA PHE A 59 -6.27 4.96 10.72
C PHE A 59 -6.68 4.36 12.07
N TYR A 60 -6.22 3.15 12.36
CA TYR A 60 -6.50 2.43 13.61
C TYR A 60 -5.34 2.47 14.60
N SER A 61 -4.34 3.33 14.39
CA SER A 61 -3.22 3.50 15.29
C SER A 61 -3.65 3.58 16.75
N SER A 62 -3.07 2.74 17.61
CA SER A 62 -3.36 2.70 19.04
C SER A 62 -2.92 3.96 19.78
N THR A 63 -2.03 4.76 19.18
CA THR A 63 -1.60 6.06 19.74
C THR A 63 -2.58 7.19 19.44
N GLY A 64 -3.53 6.96 18.52
CA GLY A 64 -4.41 8.00 17.98
C GLY A 64 -3.75 8.87 16.90
N ASP A 65 -2.42 8.84 16.76
CA ASP A 65 -1.73 9.51 15.67
C ASP A 65 -1.77 8.65 14.42
N VAL A 66 -2.60 9.03 13.46
CA VAL A 66 -2.68 8.32 12.19
C VAL A 66 -1.51 8.66 11.27
N VAL A 67 -0.86 9.81 11.43
CA VAL A 67 0.16 10.36 10.54
C VAL A 67 1.55 9.86 10.92
N GLU A 68 2.01 10.08 12.14
CA GLU A 68 3.38 9.74 12.60
C GLU A 68 3.50 8.38 13.30
N CYS A 69 2.46 7.54 13.24
CA CYS A 69 2.52 6.20 13.80
C CYS A 69 3.58 5.31 13.16
N SER A 70 4.13 4.43 14.00
CA SER A 70 5.02 3.34 13.61
C SER A 70 4.21 2.12 13.17
N ILE A 71 4.84 1.14 12.52
CA ILE A 71 4.14 -0.04 11.98
C ILE A 71 3.40 -0.78 13.11
N THR A 72 4.04 -0.93 14.26
CA THR A 72 3.49 -1.68 15.40
C THR A 72 2.36 -0.97 16.14
N ASP A 73 2.13 0.32 15.91
CA ASP A 73 1.01 1.04 16.52
C ASP A 73 -0.35 0.60 15.95
N PHE A 74 -0.37 0.17 14.69
CA PHE A 74 -1.59 -0.30 14.02
C PHE A 74 -1.51 -1.76 13.58
N LEU A 75 -0.36 -2.42 13.82
CA LEU A 75 -0.12 -3.84 13.60
C LEU A 75 0.83 -4.39 14.70
N PRO A 76 0.33 -4.57 15.93
CA PRO A 76 1.16 -4.94 17.06
C PRO A 76 1.70 -6.37 16.92
N GLU A 77 2.80 -6.64 17.63
CA GLU A 77 3.54 -7.90 17.55
C GLU A 77 2.71 -9.16 17.75
N PRO A 78 1.74 -9.24 18.68
CA PRO A 78 0.88 -10.43 18.80
C PRO A 78 0.07 -10.75 17.54
N LEU A 79 -0.23 -9.76 16.69
CA LEU A 79 -0.84 -10.00 15.38
C LEU A 79 0.20 -10.40 14.33
N LEU A 80 1.42 -9.88 14.42
CA LEU A 80 2.53 -10.30 13.56
C LEU A 80 2.95 -11.75 13.82
N GLU A 81 2.91 -12.21 15.07
CA GLU A 81 3.08 -13.61 15.44
C GLU A 81 2.06 -14.49 14.71
N VAL A 82 0.79 -14.10 14.72
CA VAL A 82 -0.26 -14.81 13.96
C VAL A 82 0.05 -14.81 12.47
N ALA A 83 0.43 -13.67 11.89
CA ALA A 83 0.77 -13.57 10.47
C ALA A 83 1.95 -14.48 10.10
N ASN A 84 2.97 -14.52 10.96
CA ASN A 84 4.14 -15.37 10.79
C ASN A 84 3.79 -16.85 10.87
N ASP A 85 3.06 -17.26 11.90
CA ASP A 85 2.69 -18.67 12.12
C ASP A 85 1.76 -19.19 11.03
N LYS A 86 0.94 -18.31 10.44
CA LYS A 86 0.01 -18.64 9.36
C LYS A 86 0.56 -18.33 7.96
N HIS A 87 1.82 -17.92 7.83
CA HIS A 87 2.48 -17.61 6.55
C HIS A 87 1.73 -16.56 5.71
N LEU A 88 1.21 -15.52 6.37
CA LEU A 88 0.33 -14.53 5.77
C LEU A 88 1.09 -13.40 5.07
N LEU A 89 0.43 -12.82 4.07
CA LEU A 89 0.83 -11.56 3.44
C LEU A 89 0.40 -10.37 4.31
N ILE A 90 1.11 -9.25 4.26
CA ILE A 90 0.70 -7.98 4.88
C ILE A 90 0.75 -6.86 3.85
N THR A 91 -0.41 -6.34 3.46
CA THR A 91 -0.49 -5.20 2.54
C THR A 91 -0.45 -3.88 3.31
N LEU A 92 0.74 -3.32 3.48
CA LEU A 92 1.02 -2.26 4.44
C LEU A 92 0.90 -0.85 3.83
N HIS A 93 0.14 0.02 4.49
CA HIS A 93 0.20 1.47 4.28
C HIS A 93 1.06 2.07 5.40
N LEU A 94 2.25 2.56 5.06
CA LEU A 94 3.19 3.12 6.05
C LEU A 94 2.64 4.38 6.71
N GLY A 95 3.00 4.61 7.97
CA GLY A 95 2.89 5.92 8.64
C GLY A 95 4.11 6.81 8.35
N LYS A 96 4.30 7.85 9.15
CA LYS A 96 5.34 8.90 9.12
C LYS A 96 5.24 9.91 7.98
N ARG A 97 5.36 11.23 8.14
CA ARG A 97 5.25 12.17 6.99
C ARG A 97 6.14 11.82 5.79
N ALA A 98 7.36 11.36 6.06
CA ALA A 98 8.33 11.00 5.04
C ALA A 98 8.06 9.63 4.37
N GLY A 99 7.01 8.91 4.79
CA GLY A 99 6.70 7.59 4.25
C GLY A 99 7.88 6.66 4.38
N ILE A 100 8.24 5.97 3.31
CA ILE A 100 9.37 5.05 3.35
C ILE A 100 10.73 5.73 3.56
N ALA A 101 10.85 7.05 3.32
CA ALA A 101 12.10 7.77 3.57
C ALA A 101 12.34 8.10 5.05
N ASP A 102 11.38 7.78 5.92
CA ASP A 102 11.56 7.86 7.36
C ASP A 102 12.46 6.72 7.85
N SER A 103 13.48 7.03 8.65
CA SER A 103 14.41 6.02 9.18
C SER A 103 13.69 4.98 10.04
N ASP A 104 12.67 5.39 10.81
CA ASP A 104 11.93 4.48 11.69
C ASP A 104 11.24 3.39 10.87
N ASN A 105 10.63 3.75 9.73
CA ASN A 105 9.98 2.78 8.85
C ASN A 105 10.98 1.77 8.26
N ILE A 106 12.20 2.21 7.93
CA ILE A 106 13.25 1.31 7.41
C ILE A 106 13.75 0.37 8.52
N GLU A 107 13.99 0.90 9.72
CA GLU A 107 14.43 0.12 10.87
C GLU A 107 13.37 -0.89 11.32
N ASP A 108 12.09 -0.50 11.33
CA ASP A 108 10.96 -1.40 11.58
C ASP A 108 10.91 -2.50 10.52
N LEU A 109 10.97 -2.17 9.22
CA LEU A 109 10.93 -3.19 8.16
C LEU A 109 12.11 -4.16 8.27
N ILE A 110 13.32 -3.69 8.58
CA ILE A 110 14.49 -4.54 8.80
C ILE A 110 14.26 -5.48 9.99
N SER A 111 13.88 -4.91 11.15
CA SER A 111 13.77 -5.65 12.40
C SER A 111 12.60 -6.64 12.38
N LEU A 112 11.44 -6.22 11.88
CA LEU A 112 10.24 -7.05 11.79
C LEU A 112 10.39 -8.14 10.74
N THR A 113 11.01 -7.86 9.59
CA THR A 113 11.28 -8.91 8.57
C THR A 113 12.24 -9.98 9.10
N LYS A 114 13.20 -9.59 9.95
CA LYS A 114 14.10 -10.53 10.62
C LYS A 114 13.38 -11.36 11.68
N ARG A 115 12.52 -10.72 12.48
CA ARG A 115 11.79 -11.35 13.61
C ARG A 115 10.67 -12.27 13.14
N TYR A 116 9.97 -11.88 12.07
CA TYR A 116 8.82 -12.57 11.49
C TYR A 116 9.15 -13.08 10.09
N PRO A 117 10.05 -14.08 9.97
CA PRO A 117 10.57 -14.49 8.68
C PRO A 117 9.47 -15.00 7.76
N ASN A 118 8.36 -15.57 8.24
CA ASN A 118 7.34 -16.14 7.35
C ASN A 118 6.38 -15.11 6.76
N VAL A 119 6.47 -13.85 7.19
CA VAL A 119 5.64 -12.76 6.67
C VAL A 119 6.20 -12.23 5.35
N TYR A 120 5.29 -12.00 4.39
CA TYR A 120 5.59 -11.25 3.18
C TYR A 120 4.94 -9.88 3.23
N TRP A 121 5.72 -8.82 3.02
CA TRP A 121 5.26 -7.45 3.06
C TRP A 121 4.97 -6.95 1.66
N ILE A 122 3.74 -6.52 1.41
CA ILE A 122 3.35 -5.81 0.19
C ILE A 122 3.23 -4.34 0.57
N LEU A 123 4.25 -3.55 0.25
CA LEU A 123 4.28 -2.12 0.51
C LEU A 123 3.39 -1.41 -0.53
N ALA A 124 2.23 -0.93 -0.09
CA ALA A 124 1.26 -0.30 -0.96
C ALA A 124 1.77 1.01 -1.56
N HIS A 125 1.29 1.35 -2.76
CA HIS A 125 1.57 2.62 -3.44
C HIS A 125 3.07 2.93 -3.57
N CYS A 126 3.85 1.96 -4.02
CA CYS A 126 5.32 2.02 -4.09
C CYS A 126 5.94 2.41 -2.74
N ALA A 127 5.55 1.71 -1.67
CA ALA A 127 5.92 2.05 -0.29
C ALA A 127 5.49 3.46 0.14
N ARG A 128 4.27 3.84 -0.25
CA ARG A 128 3.65 5.16 0.00
C ARG A 128 4.53 6.32 -0.45
N SER A 129 5.25 6.13 -1.55
CA SER A 129 6.13 7.18 -2.06
C SER A 129 5.30 8.29 -2.69
N PHE A 130 4.46 8.02 -3.71
CA PHE A 130 3.69 9.03 -4.49
C PHE A 130 4.51 10.21 -5.09
N ASN A 131 5.76 10.40 -4.65
CA ASN A 131 6.75 11.38 -5.02
C ASN A 131 8.10 10.63 -5.01
N SER A 132 8.88 10.80 -6.08
CA SER A 132 10.14 10.07 -6.32
C SER A 132 11.17 10.29 -5.21
N TYR A 133 11.18 11.46 -4.59
CA TYR A 133 12.10 11.84 -3.51
C TYR A 133 12.14 10.81 -2.37
N PHE A 134 10.98 10.23 -2.00
CA PHE A 134 10.93 9.30 -0.87
C PHE A 134 11.55 7.94 -1.20
N LEU A 135 11.35 7.45 -2.42
CA LEU A 135 11.88 6.16 -2.83
C LEU A 135 13.37 6.23 -3.20
N GLU A 136 13.81 7.34 -3.79
CA GLU A 136 15.20 7.57 -4.21
C GLU A 136 16.17 7.35 -3.04
N LYS A 137 15.80 7.85 -1.85
CA LYS A 137 16.62 7.76 -0.64
C LYS A 137 16.78 6.34 -0.10
N THR A 138 15.84 5.44 -0.38
CA THR A 138 15.69 4.19 0.36
C THR A 138 15.71 2.93 -0.48
N ILE A 139 15.52 3.04 -1.81
CA ILE A 139 15.42 1.88 -2.70
C ILE A 139 16.62 0.93 -2.60
N LYS A 140 17.84 1.46 -2.39
CA LYS A 140 19.07 0.67 -2.25
C LYS A 140 19.07 -0.20 -0.99
N GLN A 141 18.48 0.29 0.11
CA GLN A 141 18.31 -0.49 1.33
C GLN A 141 17.16 -1.48 1.17
N LEU A 142 16.02 -1.03 0.63
CA LEU A 142 14.85 -1.88 0.49
C LEU A 142 15.07 -3.08 -0.44
N ARG A 143 15.82 -2.90 -1.55
CA ARG A 143 16.05 -3.98 -2.51
C ARG A 143 16.78 -5.19 -1.89
N SER A 144 17.59 -4.97 -0.85
CA SER A 144 18.32 -6.05 -0.17
C SER A 144 17.47 -6.78 0.87
N LEU A 145 16.35 -6.19 1.31
CA LEU A 145 15.44 -6.84 2.24
C LEU A 145 14.67 -7.97 1.52
N PRO A 146 14.72 -9.21 2.03
CA PRO A 146 13.92 -10.29 1.48
C PRO A 146 12.44 -10.04 1.79
N LYS A 147 11.54 -10.68 1.04
CA LYS A 147 10.08 -10.71 1.35
C LYS A 147 9.36 -9.35 1.30
N ILE A 148 10.05 -8.29 0.92
CA ILE A 148 9.45 -7.00 0.53
C ILE A 148 9.01 -7.05 -0.94
N TRP A 149 7.73 -6.78 -1.18
CA TRP A 149 7.07 -6.59 -2.47
C TRP A 149 6.46 -5.19 -2.53
N TYR A 150 6.21 -4.71 -3.74
CA TYR A 150 5.68 -3.36 -3.98
C TYR A 150 4.41 -3.47 -4.80
N ASP A 151 3.32 -2.97 -4.25
CA ASP A 151 2.12 -2.69 -5.03
C ASP A 151 2.25 -1.28 -5.63
N ILE A 152 1.97 -1.13 -6.92
CA ILE A 152 2.14 0.15 -7.64
C ILE A 152 0.88 1.03 -7.66
N SER A 153 -0.20 0.56 -7.05
CA SER A 153 -1.51 1.18 -7.16
C SER A 153 -1.55 2.66 -6.76
N ALA A 154 -2.40 3.43 -7.44
CA ALA A 154 -2.67 4.85 -7.21
C ALA A 154 -1.47 5.82 -7.40
N VAL A 155 -0.29 5.33 -7.77
CA VAL A 155 0.88 6.19 -8.02
C VAL A 155 0.82 6.74 -9.44
N CYS A 156 0.77 8.07 -9.57
CA CYS A 156 0.72 8.74 -10.88
C CYS A 156 2.02 9.46 -11.27
N GLU A 157 3.12 9.19 -10.55
CA GLU A 157 4.42 9.83 -10.72
C GLU A 157 5.41 8.89 -11.41
N SER A 158 5.82 9.20 -12.64
CA SER A 158 6.70 8.31 -13.42
C SER A 158 8.08 8.17 -12.78
N GLY A 159 8.59 9.21 -12.11
CA GLY A 159 9.88 9.13 -11.41
C GLY A 159 9.90 8.06 -10.32
N VAL A 160 8.78 7.81 -9.64
CA VAL A 160 8.68 6.71 -8.65
C VAL A 160 8.85 5.35 -9.34
N PHE A 161 8.19 5.16 -10.48
CA PHE A 161 8.30 3.92 -11.24
C PHE A 161 9.67 3.75 -11.88
N GLU A 162 10.30 4.80 -12.41
CA GLU A 162 11.65 4.75 -12.96
C GLU A 162 12.66 4.27 -11.91
N ILE A 163 12.59 4.82 -10.69
CA ILE A 163 13.44 4.39 -9.56
C ILE A 163 13.22 2.90 -9.27
N LEU A 164 11.96 2.47 -9.16
CA LEU A 164 11.61 1.10 -8.84
C LEU A 164 12.04 0.11 -9.94
N LEU A 165 11.89 0.49 -11.21
CA LEU A 165 12.27 -0.34 -12.36
C LEU A 165 13.80 -0.40 -12.55
N ARG A 166 14.54 0.70 -12.33
CA ARG A 166 16.01 0.71 -12.47
C ARG A 166 16.73 0.05 -11.29
N SER A 167 16.25 0.31 -10.07
CA SER A 167 17.01 0.01 -8.85
C SER A 167 16.33 -0.99 -7.93
N GLY A 168 15.03 -1.23 -8.13
CA GLY A 168 14.23 -2.16 -7.35
C GLY A 168 14.29 -3.60 -7.88
N PRO A 169 13.76 -4.56 -7.09
CA PRO A 169 13.68 -5.95 -7.51
C PRO A 169 12.50 -6.18 -8.46
N LEU A 170 12.73 -6.14 -9.78
CA LEU A 170 11.67 -6.26 -10.82
C LEU A 170 10.67 -7.40 -10.59
N LYS A 171 11.13 -8.57 -10.13
CA LYS A 171 10.27 -9.75 -9.85
C LYS A 171 9.35 -9.59 -8.63
N ARG A 172 9.48 -8.50 -7.87
CA ARG A 172 8.73 -8.21 -6.64
C ARG A 172 7.84 -6.98 -6.76
N ILE A 173 7.57 -6.54 -7.99
CA ILE A 173 6.64 -5.46 -8.30
C ILE A 173 5.31 -6.09 -8.72
N LEU A 174 4.22 -5.65 -8.10
CA LEU A 174 2.86 -6.11 -8.32
C LEU A 174 2.04 -4.98 -8.92
N TYR A 175 1.27 -5.30 -9.96
CA TYR A 175 0.19 -4.43 -10.39
C TYR A 175 -0.93 -4.44 -9.36
N GLY A 176 -1.49 -3.27 -9.08
CA GLY A 176 -2.70 -3.10 -8.28
C GLY A 176 -3.42 -1.86 -8.75
N SER A 177 -4.75 -1.86 -8.71
CA SER A 177 -5.56 -0.76 -9.25
C SER A 177 -6.04 0.24 -8.20
N ASP A 178 -5.99 -0.13 -6.92
CA ASP A 178 -6.65 0.56 -5.80
C ASP A 178 -8.10 0.96 -6.14
N SER A 179 -8.88 0.07 -6.76
CA SER A 179 -10.13 0.42 -7.49
C SER A 179 -11.13 1.31 -6.72
N THR A 180 -11.15 1.30 -5.39
CA THR A 180 -11.98 2.22 -4.60
C THR A 180 -11.58 3.70 -4.76
N ALA A 181 -10.29 3.99 -4.81
CA ALA A 181 -9.75 5.34 -5.06
C ALA A 181 -9.33 5.51 -6.53
N GLY A 182 -8.77 4.47 -7.14
CA GLY A 182 -8.28 4.44 -8.52
C GLY A 182 -9.34 4.66 -9.58
N LEU A 183 -10.63 4.41 -9.29
CA LEU A 183 -11.74 4.69 -10.21
C LEU A 183 -12.29 6.11 -10.12
N ALA A 184 -11.81 6.94 -9.19
CA ALA A 184 -12.18 8.35 -9.11
C ALA A 184 -11.53 9.16 -10.24
N ARG A 185 -12.17 10.27 -10.63
CA ARG A 185 -11.59 11.25 -11.55
C ARG A 185 -10.61 12.14 -10.81
N GLY A 186 -9.37 12.18 -11.28
CA GLY A 186 -8.30 12.92 -10.63
C GLY A 186 -6.92 12.35 -10.87
N LYS A 187 -5.97 12.82 -10.07
CA LYS A 187 -4.57 12.40 -10.11
C LYS A 187 -3.88 12.65 -8.77
N TYR A 188 -3.01 11.74 -8.35
CA TYR A 188 -2.07 12.02 -7.27
C TYR A 188 -0.92 12.86 -7.82
N ILE A 189 -0.76 14.08 -7.28
CA ILE A 189 0.23 15.06 -7.73
C ILE A 189 1.27 15.25 -6.63
N ALA A 190 2.54 15.09 -6.98
CA ALA A 190 3.67 15.45 -6.13
C ALA A 190 3.99 16.94 -6.22
N PHE A 191 4.36 17.56 -5.09
CA PHE A 191 4.84 18.95 -5.03
C PHE A 191 5.81 19.14 -3.86
N GLY A 192 6.99 19.72 -4.10
CA GLY A 192 8.05 19.80 -3.09
C GLY A 192 8.33 18.43 -2.45
N TYR A 193 8.24 18.35 -1.12
CA TYR A 193 8.33 17.10 -0.35
C TYR A 193 6.97 16.49 -0.01
N GLY A 194 5.90 16.87 -0.70
CA GLY A 194 4.54 16.41 -0.45
C GLY A 194 3.88 15.84 -1.69
N TRP A 195 2.63 15.44 -1.50
CA TRP A 195 1.72 15.04 -2.57
C TRP A 195 0.27 15.23 -2.11
N SER A 196 -0.66 15.32 -3.06
CA SER A 196 -2.09 15.39 -2.79
C SER A 196 -2.87 14.66 -3.86
N PHE A 197 -4.02 14.09 -3.47
CA PHE A 197 -4.99 13.60 -4.43
C PHE A 197 -5.81 14.77 -4.96
N LEU A 198 -5.51 15.20 -6.18
CA LEU A 198 -6.25 16.22 -6.91
C LEU A 198 -7.49 15.59 -7.55
N LYS A 199 -8.66 16.16 -7.29
CA LYS A 199 -9.97 15.79 -7.84
C LYS A 199 -10.58 16.99 -8.54
N GLU A 200 -11.65 16.76 -9.29
CA GLU A 200 -12.37 17.80 -10.01
C GLU A 200 -12.91 18.93 -9.09
N ASP A 201 -13.11 18.63 -7.80
CA ASP A 201 -13.83 19.47 -6.85
C ASP A 201 -12.96 20.03 -5.69
N ASN A 202 -11.65 19.80 -5.68
CA ASN A 202 -10.78 20.17 -4.54
C ASN A 202 -9.62 21.11 -4.90
N HIS A 203 -9.78 21.89 -5.97
CA HIS A 203 -8.79 22.87 -6.41
C HIS A 203 -9.45 24.10 -7.04
N SER A 204 -8.66 25.17 -7.20
CA SER A 204 -9.06 26.43 -7.83
C SER A 204 -7.89 26.97 -8.65
N PHE A 205 -7.74 26.46 -9.88
CA PHE A 205 -6.69 26.86 -10.81
C PHE A 205 -7.30 27.63 -11.99
N ASP A 206 -6.54 28.58 -12.55
CA ASP A 206 -6.86 29.14 -13.87
C ASP A 206 -6.36 28.20 -14.97
N LEU A 207 -7.29 27.45 -15.55
CA LEU A 207 -7.03 26.45 -16.59
C LEU A 207 -7.56 26.91 -17.96
N SER A 208 -7.82 28.20 -18.15
CA SER A 208 -8.34 28.77 -19.42
C SER A 208 -7.48 28.47 -20.66
N HIS A 209 -6.21 28.10 -20.45
CA HIS A 209 -5.24 27.77 -21.48
C HIS A 209 -5.20 26.28 -21.88
N CYS A 210 -6.01 25.40 -21.26
CA CYS A 210 -6.00 23.97 -21.55
C CYS A 210 -7.37 23.29 -21.34
N ASP A 211 -7.44 21.98 -21.61
CA ASP A 211 -8.61 21.15 -21.28
C ASP A 211 -8.48 20.64 -19.83
N PRO A 212 -9.34 21.09 -18.89
CA PRO A 212 -9.22 20.76 -17.47
C PRO A 212 -9.81 19.40 -17.10
N ARG A 213 -10.41 18.66 -18.04
CA ARG A 213 -11.11 17.40 -17.73
C ARG A 213 -10.17 16.37 -17.13
N MET A 214 -10.46 15.96 -15.90
CA MET A 214 -9.69 14.91 -15.23
C MET A 214 -10.13 13.52 -15.71
N THR A 215 -9.15 12.69 -16.01
CA THR A 215 -9.36 11.27 -16.30
C THR A 215 -9.40 10.44 -15.02
N ILE A 216 -9.62 9.14 -15.15
CA ILE A 216 -9.63 8.20 -14.02
C ILE A 216 -8.18 8.01 -13.51
N VAL A 217 -7.99 8.00 -12.19
CA VAL A 217 -6.65 7.84 -11.56
C VAL A 217 -5.91 6.61 -12.08
N LEU A 218 -6.60 5.50 -12.29
CA LEU A 218 -6.02 4.28 -12.87
C LEU A 218 -5.38 4.51 -14.24
N TYR A 219 -5.96 5.38 -15.08
CA TYR A 219 -5.36 5.72 -16.37
C TYR A 219 -4.13 6.61 -16.19
N GLU A 220 -4.09 7.50 -15.20
CA GLU A 220 -2.90 8.28 -14.89
C GLU A 220 -1.77 7.39 -14.34
N GLU A 221 -2.07 6.40 -13.50
CA GLU A 221 -1.13 5.38 -13.04
C GLU A 221 -0.53 4.61 -14.23
N LEU A 222 -1.37 4.05 -15.11
CA LEU A 222 -0.92 3.30 -16.29
C LEU A 222 -0.09 4.17 -17.25
N ARG A 223 -0.45 5.45 -17.43
CA ARG A 223 0.33 6.39 -18.24
C ARG A 223 1.70 6.66 -17.62
N ALA A 224 1.76 6.87 -16.31
CA ALA A 224 3.01 7.07 -15.59
C ALA A 224 3.92 5.83 -15.67
N LEU A 225 3.36 4.63 -15.47
CA LEU A 225 4.09 3.37 -15.60
C LEU A 225 4.61 3.18 -17.02
N ARG A 226 3.78 3.42 -18.04
CA ARG A 226 4.18 3.28 -19.44
C ARG A 226 5.34 4.21 -19.81
N ARG A 227 5.31 5.47 -19.34
CA ARG A 227 6.42 6.42 -19.54
C ARG A 227 7.70 5.89 -18.89
N ALA A 228 7.60 5.49 -17.62
CA ALA A 228 8.75 4.94 -16.91
C ALA A 228 9.34 3.71 -17.63
N VAL A 229 8.51 2.76 -18.07
CA VAL A 229 8.95 1.57 -18.83
C VAL A 229 9.71 1.94 -20.10
N HIS A 230 9.21 2.93 -20.86
CA HIS A 230 9.89 3.44 -22.04
C HIS A 230 11.24 4.09 -21.67
N ASP A 231 11.26 4.96 -20.67
CA ASP A 231 12.45 5.74 -20.31
C ASP A 231 13.56 4.88 -19.70
N VAL A 232 13.21 3.76 -19.07
CA VAL A 232 14.18 2.76 -18.59
C VAL A 232 14.60 1.74 -19.66
N GLY A 233 14.05 1.81 -20.87
CA GLY A 233 14.39 0.92 -21.98
C GLY A 233 13.83 -0.49 -21.85
N LEU A 234 12.70 -0.66 -21.16
CA LEU A 234 12.00 -1.94 -20.98
C LEU A 234 10.79 -2.11 -21.91
N SER A 235 10.48 -1.13 -22.77
CA SER A 235 9.48 -1.29 -23.83
C SER A 235 10.07 -2.05 -25.02
N ASN A 236 9.29 -2.96 -25.61
CA ASN A 236 9.60 -3.45 -26.96
C ASN A 236 9.53 -2.26 -27.94
N ALA A 237 10.52 -2.17 -28.82
CA ALA A 237 10.56 -1.19 -29.91
C ALA A 237 9.34 -1.32 -30.84
#